data_AF-A6L609-F1
#
_entry.id   AF-A6L609-F1
#
_cell.length_a   1.000
_cell.length_b   1.000
_cell.length_c   1.000
_cell.angle_alpha   90.00
_cell.angle_beta   90.00
_cell.angle_gamma   90.00
#
_symmetry.space_group_name_H-M   'P 1'
#
loop_
_entity.id
_entity.type
_entity.pdbx_description
1 polymer ?
#
loop_
_entity_poly.entity_id
_entity_poly.type
_entity_poly.pdbx_seq_one_letter_code
_entity_poly.pdbx_strand_id
1 'polypeptide(L)'
;MREYHVRKDNTVQYRGNYYSLPCGTYRSGQTTVWLQETEGNVELYNKDTGKLICRHALCTRKGRTVYDDSHRKPRNAGVKIAERILVHVSGNREVAMWMDNLKRRKERY
;
A
#
# COMPACT_ATOMS: atom_id res chain seq x y z
N MET A 1 -13.12 -5.49 19.91
CA MET A 1 -12.60 -4.63 18.82
C MET A 1 -12.97 -3.18 19.08
N ARG A 2 -12.14 -2.22 18.64
CA ARG A 2 -12.39 -0.77 18.77
C ARG A 2 -12.25 -0.08 17.43
N GLU A 3 -13.03 0.99 17.22
CA GLU A 3 -12.97 1.78 15.99
C GLU A 3 -11.81 2.79 16.03
N TYR A 4 -11.07 2.87 14.93
CA TYR A 4 -10.01 3.86 14.74
C TYR A 4 -10.11 4.54 13.39
N HIS A 5 -9.76 5.83 13.36
CA HIS A 5 -9.74 6.63 12.15
C HIS A 5 -8.47 6.38 11.33
N VAL A 6 -8.64 6.19 10.01
CA VAL A 6 -7.52 6.02 9.07
C VAL A 6 -7.09 7.38 8.54
N ARG A 7 -5.78 7.67 8.64
CA ARG A 7 -5.20 8.90 8.11
C ARG A 7 -4.98 8.82 6.59
N LYS A 8 -4.83 9.98 5.95
CA LYS A 8 -4.64 10.12 4.50
C LYS A 8 -3.40 9.39 3.95
N ASP A 9 -2.40 9.14 4.79
CA ASP A 9 -1.20 8.35 4.47
C ASP A 9 -1.40 6.83 4.64
N ASN A 10 -2.65 6.36 4.78
CA ASN A 10 -3.02 4.98 5.09
C ASN A 10 -2.36 4.48 6.40
N THR A 11 -2.34 5.31 7.44
CA THR A 11 -1.86 4.89 8.76
C THR A 11 -2.94 5.02 9.83
N VAL A 12 -2.83 4.21 10.88
CA VAL A 12 -3.67 4.29 12.06
C VAL A 12 -2.80 4.45 13.30
N GLN A 13 -3.24 5.29 14.24
CA GLN A 13 -2.52 5.50 15.49
C GLN A 13 -3.10 4.59 16.58
N TYR A 14 -2.26 3.75 17.19
CA TYR A 14 -2.63 2.91 18.31
C TYR A 14 -1.51 2.84 19.34
N ARG A 15 -1.85 3.06 20.63
CA ARG A 15 -0.91 3.08 21.76
C ARG A 15 0.35 3.95 21.55
N GLY A 16 0.20 5.05 20.81
CA GLY A 16 1.31 5.97 20.51
C GLY A 16 2.25 5.49 19.42
N ASN A 17 1.88 4.46 18.66
CA ASN A 17 2.57 3.99 17.46
C ASN A 17 1.67 4.17 16.23
N TYR A 18 2.30 4.25 15.06
CA TYR A 18 1.61 4.31 13.78
C TYR A 18 1.72 2.95 13.09
N TYR A 19 0.59 2.39 12.68
CA TYR A 19 0.56 1.14 11.92
C TYR A 19 0.10 1.44 10.50
N SER A 20 0.86 0.94 9.53
CA SER A 20 0.53 1.10 8.11
C SER A 20 -0.63 0.21 7.69
N LEU A 21 -1.40 0.67 6.71
CA LEU A 21 -2.46 -0.08 6.05
C LEU A 21 -2.14 -0.20 4.55
N PRO A 22 -2.63 -1.26 3.87
CA PRO A 22 -2.48 -1.40 2.43
C PRO A 22 -2.98 -0.17 1.66
N CYS A 23 -2.29 0.15 0.56
CA CYS A 23 -2.71 1.21 -0.34
C CYS A 23 -4.15 1.02 -0.82
N GLY A 24 -4.97 2.07 -0.68
CA GLY A 24 -6.39 2.04 -1.06
C GLY A 24 -7.35 1.74 0.09
N THR A 25 -6.82 1.55 1.31
CA THR A 25 -7.66 1.47 2.52
C THR A 25 -8.33 2.80 2.82
N TYR A 26 -7.60 3.92 2.79
CA TYR A 26 -8.17 5.26 2.91
C TYR A 26 -8.96 5.62 1.65
N ARG A 27 -10.28 5.79 1.78
CA ARG A 27 -11.17 6.21 0.68
C ARG A 27 -11.69 7.64 0.86
N SER A 28 -12.05 8.00 2.08
CA SER A 28 -12.60 9.31 2.43
C SER A 28 -12.22 9.71 3.87
N GLY A 29 -12.45 10.98 4.23
CA GLY A 29 -12.22 11.48 5.59
C GLY A 29 -13.09 10.87 6.69
N GLN A 30 -13.95 9.90 6.35
CA GLN A 30 -14.73 9.10 7.31
C GLN A 30 -14.28 7.64 7.35
N THR A 31 -13.16 7.30 6.69
CA THR A 31 -12.66 5.92 6.68
C THR A 31 -12.25 5.51 8.09
N THR A 32 -12.91 4.50 8.63
CA THR A 32 -12.57 3.88 9.90
C THR A 32 -12.30 2.39 9.74
N VAL A 33 -11.48 1.85 10.63
CA VAL A 33 -11.11 0.44 10.70
C VAL A 33 -11.31 -0.07 12.11
N TRP A 34 -11.61 -1.36 12.22
CA TRP A 34 -11.73 -2.06 13.49
C TRP A 34 -10.37 -2.60 13.87
N LEU A 35 -9.91 -2.30 15.08
CA LEU A 35 -8.64 -2.77 15.61
C LEU A 35 -8.90 -3.79 16.73
N GLN A 36 -8.20 -4.92 16.66
CA GLN A 36 -8.13 -5.93 17.69
C GLN A 36 -6.68 -6.21 18.07
N GLU A 37 -6.45 -6.44 19.36
CA GLU A 37 -5.17 -6.94 19.87
C GLU A 37 -5.34 -8.45 20.12
N THR A 38 -4.60 -9.27 19.39
CA THR A 38 -4.65 -10.74 19.46
C THR A 38 -3.23 -11.26 19.61
N GLU A 39 -2.93 -11.98 20.70
CA GLU A 39 -1.62 -12.65 20.93
C GLU A 39 -0.39 -11.76 20.64
N GLY A 40 -0.39 -10.51 21.13
CA GLY A 40 0.72 -9.57 20.88
C GLY A 40 0.82 -9.06 19.45
N ASN A 41 -0.28 -9.13 18.69
CA ASN A 41 -0.40 -8.56 17.36
C ASN A 41 -1.58 -7.60 17.29
N VAL A 42 -1.46 -6.60 16.42
CA VAL A 42 -2.50 -5.63 16.10
C VAL A 42 -3.12 -6.03 14.77
N GLU A 43 -4.37 -6.47 14.82
CA GLU A 43 -5.16 -6.89 13.67
C GLU A 43 -6.13 -5.78 13.30
N LEU A 44 -6.13 -5.41 12.02
CA LEU A 44 -6.93 -4.33 11.46
C LEU A 44 -7.96 -4.91 10.50
N TYR A 45 -9.22 -4.60 10.74
CA TYR A 45 -10.37 -5.10 10.00
C TYR A 45 -11.13 -3.97 9.34
N ASN A 46 -11.73 -4.29 8.20
CA ASN A 46 -12.60 -3.37 7.50
C ASN A 46 -13.96 -3.28 8.22
N LYS A 47 -14.45 -2.07 8.47
CA LYS A 47 -15.72 -1.84 9.17
C LYS A 47 -16.94 -2.39 8.41
N ASP A 48 -16.96 -2.24 7.09
CA ASP A 48 -18.12 -2.59 6.27
C ASP A 48 -18.20 -4.10 5.99
N THR A 49 -17.03 -4.72 5.78
CA THR A 49 -16.96 -6.13 5.36
C THR A 49 -16.53 -7.09 6.46
N GLY A 50 -16.02 -6.59 7.59
CA GLY A 50 -15.45 -7.40 8.67
C GLY A 50 -14.19 -8.18 8.29
N LYS A 51 -13.66 -7.98 7.07
CA LYS A 51 -12.49 -8.70 6.58
C LYS A 51 -11.21 -8.17 7.22
N LEU A 52 -10.29 -9.08 7.54
CA LEU A 52 -8.94 -8.74 7.95
C LEU A 52 -8.23 -8.02 6.81
N ILE A 53 -7.76 -6.81 7.08
CA ILE A 53 -6.98 -5.99 6.14
C ILE A 53 -5.50 -6.31 6.29
N CYS A 54 -4.99 -6.24 7.53
CA CYS A 54 -3.59 -6.54 7.82
C CYS A 54 -3.39 -6.88 9.30
N ARG A 55 -2.24 -7.47 9.60
CA ARG A 55 -1.78 -7.82 10.95
C ARG A 55 -0.38 -7.29 11.14
N HIS A 56 -0.12 -6.63 12.26
CA HIS A 56 1.19 -6.13 12.65
C HIS A 56 1.61 -6.71 13.99
N ALA A 57 2.92 -6.88 14.19
CA ALA A 57 3.45 -7.14 15.52
C ALA A 57 3.19 -5.93 16.44
N LEU A 58 2.70 -6.16 17.65
CA LEU A 58 2.49 -5.09 18.62
C LEU A 58 3.83 -4.49 19.03
N CYS A 59 4.00 -3.18 18.82
CA CYS A 59 5.18 -2.49 19.28
C CYS A 59 5.01 -2.05 20.75
N THR A 60 5.89 -2.54 21.63
CA THR A 60 5.92 -2.17 23.07
C THR A 60 6.55 -0.81 23.33
N ARG A 61 7.37 -0.31 22.39
CA ARG A 61 7.94 1.04 22.41
C ARG A 61 6.90 2.05 21.94
N LYS A 62 7.06 3.34 22.27
CA LYS A 62 6.18 4.43 21.80
C LYS A 62 6.88 5.27 20.72
N GLY A 63 6.11 5.88 19.83
CA GLY A 63 6.60 6.78 18.79
C GLY A 63 7.20 6.08 17.56
N ARG A 64 6.95 4.77 17.38
CA ARG A 64 7.43 4.03 16.20
C ARG A 64 6.34 3.98 15.12
N THR A 65 6.79 3.97 13.87
CA THR A 65 5.96 3.66 12.72
C THR A 65 6.26 2.23 12.28
N VAL A 66 5.28 1.35 12.43
CA VAL A 66 5.32 -0.04 11.99
C VAL A 66 4.77 -0.09 10.57
N TYR A 67 5.69 -0.25 9.63
CA TYR A 67 5.39 -0.29 8.20
C TYR A 67 5.61 -1.70 7.65
N ASP A 68 4.67 -2.17 6.83
CA ASP A 68 4.81 -3.42 6.09
C ASP A 68 5.15 -3.10 4.63
N ASP A 69 6.21 -3.72 4.09
CA ASP A 69 6.68 -3.45 2.72
C ASP A 69 5.61 -3.82 1.67
N SER A 70 4.76 -4.82 1.97
CA SER A 70 3.63 -5.22 1.12
C SER A 70 2.56 -4.13 0.97
N HIS A 71 2.51 -3.16 1.88
CA HIS A 71 1.59 -2.03 1.80
C HIS A 71 2.07 -0.96 0.82
N ARG A 72 3.31 -1.05 0.34
CA ARG A 72 3.86 -0.11 -0.64
C ARG A 72 3.25 -0.40 -2.01
N LYS A 73 2.91 0.66 -2.75
CA LYS A 73 2.46 0.51 -4.15
C LYS A 73 3.52 -0.27 -4.93
N PRO A 74 3.14 -1.32 -5.69
CA PRO A 74 4.09 -2.07 -6.49
C PRO A 74 4.74 -1.12 -7.51
N ARG A 75 6.07 -0.99 -7.41
CA ARG A 75 6.90 -0.15 -8.28
C ARG A 75 6.82 -0.55 -9.76
N ASN A 76 6.31 -1.76 -10.03
CA ASN A 76 6.28 -2.40 -11.36
C ASN A 76 5.06 -2.01 -12.22
N ALA A 77 4.21 -1.08 -11.79
CA ALA A 77 3.04 -0.67 -12.58
C ALA A 77 3.43 -0.10 -13.96
N GLY A 78 4.56 0.62 -14.05
CA GLY A 78 5.08 1.14 -15.33
C GLY A 78 5.52 0.05 -16.31
N VAL A 79 6.07 -1.07 -15.80
CA VAL A 79 6.51 -2.20 -16.63
C VAL A 79 5.31 -2.86 -17.32
N LYS A 80 4.22 -3.10 -16.58
CA LYS A 80 3.00 -3.70 -17.14
C LYS A 80 2.33 -2.82 -18.20
N ILE A 81 2.44 -1.49 -18.07
CA ILE A 81 1.92 -0.54 -19.07
C ILE A 81 2.78 -0.57 -20.33
N ALA A 82 4.11 -0.60 -20.19
CA ALA A 82 5.02 -0.71 -21.32
C ALA A 82 4.79 -1.99 -22.13
N GLU A 83 4.64 -3.14 -21.44
CA GLU A 83 4.32 -4.43 -22.08
C GLU A 83 2.99 -4.38 -22.84
N ARG A 84 1.93 -3.80 -22.25
CA ARG A 84 0.63 -3.65 -22.91
C ARG A 84 0.69 -2.76 -24.15
N ILE A 85 1.45 -1.67 -24.10
CA ILE A 85 1.64 -0.81 -25.26
C ILE A 85 2.37 -1.58 -26.37
N LEU A 86 3.42 -2.33 -26.03
CA LEU A 86 4.19 -3.12 -26.99
C LEU A 86 3.33 -4.19 -27.69
N VAL A 87 2.45 -4.86 -26.93
CA VAL A 87 1.47 -5.81 -27.48
C VAL A 87 0.48 -5.10 -28.41
N HIS A 88 -0.01 -3.93 -28.02
CA HIS A 88 -0.98 -3.17 -28.82
C HIS A 88 -0.40 -2.66 -30.15
N VAL A 89 0.90 -2.33 -30.18
CA VAL A 89 1.60 -1.91 -31.42
C VAL A 89 2.23 -3.08 -32.19
N SER A 90 1.81 -4.33 -31.91
CA SER A 90 2.32 -5.54 -32.55
C SER A 90 3.85 -5.66 -32.53
N GLY A 91 4.50 -5.21 -31.45
CA GLY A 91 5.95 -5.31 -31.31
C GLY A 91 6.75 -4.39 -32.23
N ASN A 92 6.17 -3.25 -32.67
CA ASN A 92 6.90 -2.29 -33.50
C ASN A 92 8.25 -1.92 -32.87
N ARG A 93 9.33 -2.17 -33.64
CA ARG A 93 10.72 -2.00 -33.23
C ARG A 93 11.04 -0.58 -32.78
N GLU A 94 10.45 0.43 -33.42
CA GLU A 94 10.69 1.84 -33.07
C GLU A 94 10.11 2.18 -31.68
N VAL A 95 8.93 1.63 -31.38
CA VAL A 95 8.27 1.80 -30.07
C VAL A 95 9.04 1.07 -28.98
N ALA A 96 9.58 -0.12 -29.27
CA ALA A 96 10.46 -0.86 -28.35
C ALA A 96 11.75 -0.08 -28.05
N MET A 97 12.41 0.45 -29.08
CA MET A 97 13.62 1.27 -28.93
C MET A 97 13.34 2.57 -28.18
N TRP A 98 12.19 3.20 -28.42
CA TRP A 98 11.79 4.41 -27.72
C TRP A 98 11.51 4.14 -26.23
N MET A 99 10.83 3.04 -25.90
CA MET A 99 10.58 2.58 -24.53
C MET A 99 11.89 2.30 -23.76
N ASP A 100 12.85 1.62 -24.38
CA ASP A 100 14.14 1.32 -23.76
C ASP A 100 14.94 2.61 -23.48
N ASN A 101 14.96 3.53 -24.45
CA ASN A 101 15.57 4.84 -24.26
C ASN A 101 14.86 5.68 -23.20
N LEU A 102 13.54 5.61 -23.10
CA LEU A 102 12.75 6.28 -22.06
C LEU A 102 13.12 5.75 -20.68
N LYS A 103 13.22 4.42 -20.53
CA LYS A 103 13.62 3.74 -19.29
C LYS A 103 15.02 4.15 -18.85
N ARG A 104 16.00 4.16 -19.77
CA ARG A 104 17.37 4.63 -19.51
C ARG A 104 17.46 6.11 -19.11
N ARG A 105 16.66 6.98 -19.75
CA ARG A 105 16.75 8.44 -19.55
C ARG A 105 15.97 8.95 -18.35
N LYS A 106 14.96 8.21 -17.90
CA LYS A 106 14.07 8.59 -16.79
C LYS A 106 14.16 7.63 -15.61
N GLU A 107 15.36 7.12 -15.34
CA GLU A 107 15.68 6.24 -14.19
C GLU A 107 15.68 6.99 -12.84
N ARG A 108 14.78 7.95 -12.63
CA ARG A 108 14.44 8.41 -11.28
C ARG A 108 13.06 7.85 -10.99
N TYR A 109 13.03 6.93 -10.03
CA TYR A 109 11.99 5.93 -9.72
C TYR A 109 12.10 4.62 -10.51
#